data_AF-A0A3M6K7T8-F1
#
_entry.id   AF-A0A3M6K7T8-F1
#
_cell.length_a   1.000
_cell.length_b   1.000
_cell.length_c   1.000
_cell.angle_alpha   90.00
_cell.angle_beta   90.00
_cell.angle_gamma   90.00
#
_symmetry.space_group_name_H-M   'P 1'
#
loop_
_entity.id
_entity.type
_entity.pdbx_description
1 polymer ?
#
loop_
_entity_poly.entity_id
_entity_poly.type
_entity_poly.pdbx_seq_one_letter_code
_entity_poly.pdbx_strand_id
1 'polypeptide(L)'
;MKKTKSKKVNVKKLLKIRLENTETRYKNKKGFRPTEQQAYQWFRYINRALFNSRLPMVPLHIRKLHKDWGRCVANWDNRKTPRGKFDQRVIPYHIDVDYFIELHCKFPKWKDFIETLAHEMVHLYQMTWLKDPYSNHNKNFFAWRTKFASAGLGLARC
;
A
#
# COMPACT_ATOMS: atom_id res chain seq x y z
N MET A 1 -16.15 41.90 6.24
CA MET A 1 -16.47 40.47 6.44
C MET A 1 -15.23 39.74 6.95
N LYS A 2 -15.24 39.21 8.18
CA LYS A 2 -14.13 38.40 8.71
C LYS A 2 -14.12 37.04 8.00
N LYS A 3 -13.09 36.76 7.19
CA LYS A 3 -12.90 35.43 6.57
C LYS A 3 -12.69 34.41 7.69
N THR A 4 -13.69 33.57 7.95
CA THR A 4 -13.58 32.43 8.86
C THR A 4 -12.54 31.46 8.28
N LYS A 5 -11.32 31.43 8.85
CA LYS A 5 -10.32 30.42 8.47
C LYS A 5 -10.89 29.04 8.80
N SER A 6 -11.28 28.29 7.78
CA SER A 6 -11.70 26.90 7.91
C SER A 6 -10.63 26.13 8.68
N LYS A 7 -11.00 25.49 9.80
CA LYS A 7 -10.07 24.64 10.58
C LYS A 7 -9.53 23.57 9.63
N LYS A 8 -8.22 23.60 9.37
CA LYS A 8 -7.54 22.63 8.50
C LYS A 8 -7.80 21.24 9.05
N VAL A 9 -8.65 20.48 8.38
CA VAL A 9 -9.04 19.13 8.81
C VAL A 9 -7.79 18.26 8.87
N ASN A 10 -7.50 17.70 10.04
CA ASN A 10 -6.37 16.78 10.20
C ASN A 10 -6.72 15.44 9.53
N VAL A 11 -6.30 15.28 8.28
CA VAL A 11 -6.60 14.12 7.44
C VAL A 11 -6.12 12.80 8.07
N LYS A 12 -5.01 12.82 8.82
CA LYS A 12 -4.52 11.64 9.54
C LYS A 12 -5.46 11.22 10.67
N LYS A 13 -5.95 12.19 11.46
CA LYS A 13 -6.95 11.93 12.52
C LYS A 13 -8.23 11.35 11.92
N LEU A 14 -8.67 11.87 10.77
CA LEU A 14 -9.84 11.32 10.06
C LEU A 14 -9.60 9.89 9.54
N LEU A 15 -8.41 9.59 9.01
CA LEU A 15 -8.06 8.24 8.61
C LEU A 15 -8.16 7.28 9.80
N LYS A 16 -7.55 7.63 10.93
CA LYS A 16 -7.58 6.81 12.16
C LYS A 16 -9.00 6.51 12.59
N ILE A 17 -9.85 7.52 12.73
CA ILE A 17 -11.26 7.35 13.11
C ILE A 17 -11.99 6.42 12.13
N ARG A 18 -11.74 6.58 10.82
CA ARG A 18 -12.38 5.75 9.79
C ARG A 18 -11.93 4.28 9.87
N LEU A 19 -10.64 4.05 10.11
CA LEU A 19 -10.07 2.71 10.32
C LEU A 19 -10.71 2.05 11.55
N GLU A 20 -10.75 2.75 12.69
CA GLU A 20 -11.32 2.25 13.96
C GLU A 20 -12.83 1.93 13.84
N ASN A 21 -13.60 2.83 13.20
CA ASN A 21 -15.02 2.60 12.97
C ASN A 21 -15.26 1.39 12.05
N THR A 22 -14.43 1.21 11.03
CA THR A 22 -14.56 0.07 10.11
C THR A 22 -14.13 -1.22 10.79
N GLU A 23 -13.04 -1.22 11.55
CA GLU A 23 -12.60 -2.34 12.36
C GLU A 23 -13.69 -2.79 13.33
N THR A 24 -14.35 -1.83 14.00
CA THR A 24 -15.48 -2.10 14.90
C THR A 24 -16.66 -2.74 14.17
N ARG A 25 -16.99 -2.28 12.95
CA ARG A 25 -18.05 -2.88 12.11
C ARG A 25 -17.74 -4.32 11.72
N TYR A 26 -16.46 -4.66 11.53
CA TYR A 26 -16.01 -5.99 11.14
C TYR A 26 -15.48 -6.84 12.30
N LYS A 27 -15.54 -6.37 13.56
CA LYS A 27 -14.89 -7.00 14.73
C LYS A 27 -15.20 -8.49 14.91
N ASN A 28 -16.43 -8.90 14.60
CA ASN A 28 -16.92 -10.27 14.75
C ASN A 28 -16.89 -11.07 13.43
N LYS A 29 -16.48 -10.46 12.31
CA LYS A 29 -16.44 -11.13 11.00
C LYS A 29 -15.08 -11.80 10.80
N LYS A 30 -15.12 -13.12 10.62
CA LYS A 30 -13.97 -13.94 10.20
C LYS A 30 -14.01 -14.17 8.69
N GLY A 31 -12.86 -14.38 8.07
CA GLY A 31 -12.78 -14.69 6.63
C GLY A 31 -13.23 -13.53 5.75
N PHE A 32 -12.77 -12.32 6.07
CA PHE A 32 -13.08 -11.10 5.33
C PHE A 32 -12.67 -11.24 3.86
N ARG A 33 -13.53 -10.85 2.93
CA ARG A 33 -13.27 -10.90 1.48
C ARG A 33 -13.36 -9.47 0.92
N PRO A 34 -12.22 -8.81 0.63
CA PRO A 34 -12.25 -7.47 0.05
C PRO A 34 -12.78 -7.52 -1.38
N THR A 35 -13.42 -6.42 -1.81
CA THR A 35 -13.65 -6.14 -3.23
C THR A 35 -12.57 -5.20 -3.77
N GLU A 36 -12.36 -5.19 -5.09
CA GLU A 36 -11.45 -4.23 -5.72
C GLU A 36 -11.87 -2.78 -5.41
N GLN A 37 -13.17 -2.47 -5.48
CA GLN A 37 -13.69 -1.16 -5.12
C GLN A 37 -13.29 -0.74 -3.69
N GLN A 38 -13.38 -1.66 -2.73
CA GLN A 38 -12.93 -1.40 -1.35
C GLN A 38 -11.41 -1.15 -1.30
N ALA A 39 -10.61 -1.94 -2.01
CA ALA A 39 -9.16 -1.75 -2.09
C ALA A 39 -8.82 -0.36 -2.66
N TYR A 40 -9.41 0.03 -3.79
CA TYR A 40 -9.20 1.36 -4.39
C TYR A 40 -9.63 2.49 -3.45
N GLN A 41 -10.76 2.33 -2.77
CA GLN A 41 -11.24 3.34 -1.83
C GLN A 41 -10.27 3.53 -0.67
N TRP A 42 -9.79 2.43 -0.07
CA TRP A 42 -8.82 2.48 1.02
C TRP A 42 -7.45 2.98 0.58
N PHE A 43 -6.99 2.60 -0.61
CA PHE A 43 -5.76 3.13 -1.20
C PHE A 43 -5.81 4.66 -1.26
N ARG A 44 -6.92 5.25 -1.73
CA ARG A 44 -7.06 6.72 -1.79
C ARG A 44 -7.00 7.37 -0.41
N TYR A 45 -7.67 6.79 0.60
CA TYR A 45 -7.65 7.33 1.95
C TYR A 45 -6.26 7.25 2.59
N ILE A 46 -5.58 6.11 2.44
CA ILE A 46 -4.24 5.90 2.96
C ILE A 46 -3.24 6.80 2.23
N ASN A 47 -3.29 6.86 0.90
CA ASN A 47 -2.39 7.67 0.08
C ASN A 47 -2.48 9.15 0.49
N ARG A 48 -3.71 9.68 0.60
CA ARG A 48 -3.95 11.07 1.01
C ARG A 48 -3.41 11.36 2.42
N ALA A 49 -3.62 10.46 3.38
CA ALA A 49 -3.32 10.71 4.79
C ALA A 49 -1.85 10.43 5.17
N LEU A 50 -1.27 9.35 4.64
CA LEU A 50 0.06 8.87 5.04
C LEU A 50 1.13 9.22 4.02
N PHE A 51 0.81 9.14 2.72
CA PHE A 51 1.75 9.37 1.63
C PHE A 51 1.64 10.77 1.02
N ASN A 52 0.80 11.65 1.58
CA ASN A 52 0.56 13.00 1.06
C ASN A 52 0.15 13.01 -0.42
N SER A 53 -0.64 12.01 -0.85
CA SER A 53 -1.08 11.83 -2.23
C SER A 53 0.05 11.64 -3.25
N ARG A 54 1.24 11.21 -2.81
CA ARG A 54 2.41 11.02 -3.69
C ARG A 54 2.39 9.70 -4.47
N LEU A 55 1.61 8.71 -4.03
CA LEU A 55 1.57 7.43 -4.74
C LEU A 55 0.73 7.54 -6.01
N PRO A 56 1.22 7.04 -7.16
CA PRO A 56 0.38 6.90 -8.34
C PRO A 56 -0.74 5.89 -8.05
N MET A 57 -1.90 6.08 -8.68
CA MET A 57 -2.91 5.03 -8.69
C MET A 57 -2.45 3.92 -9.61
N VAL A 58 -2.41 2.70 -9.10
CA VAL A 58 -2.03 1.50 -9.85
C VAL A 58 -3.19 0.51 -9.88
N PRO A 59 -3.22 -0.43 -10.82
CA PRO A 59 -4.16 -1.53 -10.78
C PRO A 59 -4.08 -2.28 -9.45
N LEU A 60 -5.23 -2.48 -8.81
CA LEU A 60 -5.39 -3.30 -7.61
C LEU A 60 -6.20 -4.54 -7.99
N HIS A 61 -5.61 -5.71 -7.81
CA HIS A 61 -6.25 -6.99 -8.16
C HIS A 61 -6.56 -7.80 -6.93
N ILE A 62 -7.82 -8.24 -6.80
CA ILE A 62 -8.22 -9.21 -5.77
C ILE A 62 -8.26 -10.60 -6.39
N ARG A 63 -7.37 -11.49 -5.96
CA ARG A 63 -7.26 -12.85 -6.52
C ARG A 63 -6.78 -13.87 -5.49
N LYS A 64 -6.91 -15.16 -5.80
CA LYS A 64 -6.37 -16.21 -4.93
C LYS A 64 -4.85 -16.22 -5.09
N LEU A 65 -4.12 -15.85 -4.04
CA LEU A 65 -2.66 -15.93 -4.00
C LEU A 65 -2.24 -17.20 -3.25
N HIS A 66 -1.12 -17.79 -3.65
CA HIS A 66 -0.60 -18.98 -2.98
C HIS A 66 0.57 -18.59 -2.06
N LYS A 67 0.46 -18.95 -0.77
CA LYS A 67 1.47 -18.65 0.28
C LYS A 67 1.78 -17.16 0.44
N ASP A 68 0.80 -16.30 0.17
CA ASP A 68 1.00 -14.86 0.15
C ASP A 68 -0.32 -14.12 0.45
N TRP A 69 -0.23 -13.00 1.16
CA TRP A 69 -1.39 -12.14 1.48
C TRP A 69 -1.52 -10.98 0.50
N GLY A 70 -0.40 -10.50 -0.04
CA GLY A 70 -0.38 -9.41 -0.99
C GLY A 70 1.03 -9.14 -1.50
N ARG A 71 1.12 -8.55 -2.68
CA ARG A 71 2.40 -8.21 -3.31
C ARG A 71 2.26 -6.96 -4.17
N CYS A 72 3.25 -6.09 -4.09
CA CYS A 72 3.49 -5.01 -5.04
C CYS A 72 4.43 -5.51 -6.14
N VAL A 73 3.94 -5.54 -7.39
CA VAL A 73 4.68 -6.07 -8.53
C VAL A 73 5.20 -4.91 -9.37
N ALA A 74 6.48 -4.99 -9.73
CA ALA A 74 7.10 -4.22 -10.80
C ALA A 74 7.20 -5.14 -12.03
N ASN A 75 6.55 -4.78 -13.12
CA ASN A 75 6.49 -5.55 -14.36
C ASN A 75 7.17 -4.76 -15.48
N TRP A 76 8.10 -5.40 -16.17
CA TRP A 76 8.86 -4.75 -17.24
C TRP A 76 9.21 -5.75 -18.35
N ASP A 77 9.52 -5.22 -19.54
CA ASP A 77 9.93 -6.02 -20.68
C ASP A 77 11.40 -6.46 -20.54
N ASN A 78 11.61 -7.70 -20.08
CA ASN A 78 12.93 -8.29 -19.91
C ASN A 78 13.79 -8.31 -21.20
N ARG A 79 13.21 -8.17 -22.39
CA ARG A 79 13.99 -8.07 -23.64
C ARG A 79 14.81 -6.78 -23.69
N LYS A 80 14.39 -5.73 -22.98
CA LYS A 80 15.12 -4.47 -22.85
C LYS A 80 16.25 -4.55 -21.80
N THR A 81 16.22 -5.54 -20.91
CA THR A 81 17.25 -5.81 -19.90
C THR A 81 17.70 -7.27 -19.94
N PRO A 82 18.40 -7.73 -21.00
CA PRO A 82 18.73 -9.14 -21.16
C PRO A 82 19.68 -9.66 -20.06
N ARG A 83 19.48 -10.92 -19.67
CA ARG A 83 20.33 -11.64 -18.71
C ARG A 83 21.78 -11.65 -19.19
N GLY A 84 22.71 -11.43 -18.26
CA GLY A 84 24.16 -11.36 -18.55
C GLY A 84 24.66 -9.97 -18.92
N LYS A 85 23.76 -9.03 -19.26
CA LYS A 85 24.09 -7.60 -19.44
C LYS A 85 23.61 -6.74 -18.28
N PHE A 86 22.47 -7.09 -17.68
CA PHE A 86 21.85 -6.35 -16.58
C PHE A 86 21.58 -7.25 -15.38
N ASP A 87 21.68 -6.69 -14.18
CA ASP A 87 21.29 -7.37 -12.94
C ASP A 87 19.77 -7.54 -12.89
N GLN A 88 19.30 -8.78 -13.03
CA GLN A 88 17.87 -9.13 -13.04
C GLN A 88 17.23 -9.13 -11.65
N ARG A 89 18.03 -8.92 -10.58
CA ARG A 89 17.55 -8.93 -9.19
C ARG A 89 17.04 -7.55 -8.74
N VAL A 90 17.16 -6.54 -9.59
CA VAL A 90 16.80 -5.16 -9.30
C VAL A 90 15.82 -4.60 -10.31
N ILE A 91 14.99 -3.66 -9.87
CA ILE A 91 14.03 -2.96 -10.72
C ILE A 91 14.80 -2.04 -11.70
N PRO A 92 14.59 -2.17 -13.02
CA PRO A 92 15.35 -1.40 -14.01
C PRO A 92 14.72 -0.03 -14.30
N TYR A 93 15.12 1.00 -13.55
CA TYR A 93 14.58 2.36 -13.71
C TYR A 93 15.00 3.11 -14.99
N HIS A 94 15.79 2.49 -15.86
CA HIS A 94 16.21 3.05 -17.15
C HIS A 94 15.26 2.68 -18.30
N ILE A 95 14.22 1.88 -18.02
CA ILE A 95 13.14 1.53 -18.95
C ILE A 95 11.78 1.76 -18.29
N ASP A 96 10.72 1.66 -19.08
CA ASP A 96 9.35 1.69 -18.58
C ASP A 96 9.08 0.46 -17.69
N VAL A 97 8.50 0.72 -16.52
CA VAL A 97 8.11 -0.30 -15.54
C VAL A 97 6.66 -0.01 -15.13
N ASP A 98 5.80 -1.01 -15.32
CA ASP A 98 4.42 -0.98 -14.84
C ASP A 98 4.35 -1.50 -13.41
N TYR A 99 3.50 -0.89 -12.59
CA TYR A 99 3.30 -1.32 -11.21
C TYR A 99 1.85 -1.71 -10.97
N PHE A 100 1.63 -2.74 -10.17
CA PHE A 100 0.30 -3.13 -9.68
C PHE A 100 0.41 -3.81 -8.32
N ILE A 101 -0.70 -3.83 -7.57
CA ILE A 101 -0.78 -4.53 -6.30
C ILE A 101 -1.77 -5.67 -6.44
N GLU A 102 -1.37 -6.88 -6.02
CA GLU A 102 -2.27 -8.01 -5.86
C GLU A 102 -2.54 -8.23 -4.36
N LEU A 103 -3.79 -8.50 -4.00
CA LEU A 103 -4.20 -8.87 -2.65
C LEU A 103 -4.95 -10.19 -2.68
N HIS A 104 -4.77 -10.99 -1.63
CA HIS A 104 -5.48 -12.26 -1.49
C HIS A 104 -7.00 -12.04 -1.40
N CYS A 105 -7.80 -12.93 -1.99
CA CYS A 105 -9.26 -12.80 -2.04
C CYS A 105 -9.99 -13.06 -0.71
N LYS A 106 -9.26 -13.45 0.33
CA LYS A 106 -9.78 -13.78 1.67
C LYS A 106 -8.71 -13.50 2.72
N PHE A 107 -9.07 -12.83 3.80
CA PHE A 107 -8.21 -12.52 4.95
C PHE A 107 -8.86 -13.04 6.24
N PRO A 108 -8.09 -13.39 7.29
CA PRO A 108 -8.66 -13.84 8.55
C PRO A 108 -9.60 -12.79 9.17
N LYS A 109 -9.16 -11.52 9.20
CA LYS A 109 -9.91 -10.35 9.68
C LYS A 109 -9.81 -9.21 8.66
N TRP A 110 -10.70 -8.22 8.82
CA TRP A 110 -10.61 -6.97 8.06
C TRP A 110 -9.30 -6.22 8.31
N LYS A 111 -8.77 -6.30 9.55
CA LYS A 111 -7.51 -5.66 9.94
C LYS A 111 -6.33 -6.17 9.10
N ASP A 112 -6.26 -7.49 8.90
CA ASP A 112 -5.19 -8.10 8.09
C ASP A 112 -5.23 -7.57 6.66
N PHE A 113 -6.42 -7.45 6.05
CA PHE A 113 -6.57 -6.85 4.73
C PHE A 113 -6.02 -5.42 4.64
N ILE A 114 -6.42 -4.55 5.58
CA ILE A 114 -6.06 -3.13 5.49
C ILE A 114 -4.58 -2.90 5.79
N GLU A 115 -3.99 -3.70 6.67
CA GLU A 115 -2.56 -3.68 6.97
C GLU A 115 -1.73 -4.24 5.81
N THR A 116 -2.18 -5.32 5.16
CA THR A 116 -1.54 -5.83 3.93
C THR A 116 -1.60 -4.79 2.80
N LEU A 117 -2.75 -4.16 2.54
CA LEU A 117 -2.82 -3.10 1.53
C LEU A 117 -1.86 -1.95 1.87
N ALA A 118 -1.84 -1.50 3.13
CA ALA A 118 -0.95 -0.42 3.54
C ALA A 118 0.54 -0.82 3.45
N HIS A 119 0.87 -2.09 3.72
CA HIS A 119 2.21 -2.67 3.53
C HIS A 119 2.64 -2.58 2.06
N GLU A 120 1.81 -3.07 1.14
CA GLU A 120 2.12 -3.02 -0.30
C GLU A 120 2.24 -1.58 -0.82
N MET A 121 1.49 -0.63 -0.23
CA MET A 121 1.65 0.79 -0.55
C MET A 121 3.02 1.37 -0.12
N VAL A 122 3.66 0.82 0.93
CA VAL A 122 5.04 1.19 1.29
C VAL A 122 6.01 0.68 0.23
N HIS A 123 5.83 -0.56 -0.25
CA HIS A 123 6.63 -1.07 -1.36
C HIS A 123 6.42 -0.24 -2.64
N LEU A 124 5.18 0.13 -2.97
CA LEU A 124 4.92 1.03 -4.09
C LEU A 124 5.63 2.39 -3.91
N TYR A 125 5.70 2.94 -2.69
CA TYR A 125 6.48 4.15 -2.40
C TYR A 125 7.98 3.95 -2.64
N GLN A 126 8.54 2.82 -2.17
CA GLN A 126 9.95 2.48 -2.40
C GLN A 126 10.25 2.41 -3.89
N MET A 127 9.39 1.74 -4.67
CA MET A 127 9.57 1.57 -6.11
C MET A 127 9.41 2.90 -6.87
N THR A 128 8.33 3.64 -6.63
CA THR A 128 7.96 4.78 -7.49
C THR A 128 8.56 6.10 -7.05
N TRP A 129 8.71 6.32 -5.74
CA TRP A 129 9.17 7.61 -5.21
C TRP A 129 10.64 7.60 -4.81
N LEU A 130 11.10 6.56 -4.10
CA LEU A 130 12.51 6.44 -3.73
C LEU A 130 13.36 5.88 -4.86
N LYS A 131 12.73 5.23 -5.84
CA LYS A 131 13.41 4.41 -6.86
C LYS A 131 14.39 3.42 -6.21
N ASP A 132 13.96 2.80 -5.13
CA ASP A 132 14.69 1.74 -4.43
C ASP A 132 14.70 0.49 -5.34
N PRO A 133 15.87 0.04 -5.83
CA PRO A 133 15.95 -1.06 -6.78
C PRO A 133 15.55 -2.41 -6.19
N TYR A 134 15.56 -2.56 -4.87
CA TYR A 134 15.25 -3.83 -4.20
C TYR A 134 13.85 -3.84 -3.59
N SER A 135 13.34 -2.67 -3.16
CA SER A 135 12.02 -2.52 -2.54
C SER A 135 11.70 -3.57 -1.46
N ASN A 136 12.70 -3.92 -0.65
CA ASN A 136 12.59 -4.91 0.42
C ASN A 136 12.33 -4.24 1.79
N HIS A 137 12.19 -5.03 2.86
CA HIS A 137 12.00 -4.55 4.24
C HIS A 137 13.29 -3.96 4.85
N ASN A 138 13.87 -2.94 4.20
CA ASN A 138 15.05 -2.23 4.67
C ASN A 138 14.68 -1.04 5.59
N LYS A 139 15.68 -0.19 5.90
CA LYS A 139 15.50 1.01 6.73
C LYS A 139 14.43 1.96 6.18
N ASN A 140 14.29 2.08 4.86
CA ASN A 140 13.27 2.95 4.24
C ASN A 140 11.87 2.39 4.47
N PHE A 141 11.70 1.07 4.42
CA PHE A 141 10.42 0.43 4.75
C PHE A 141 10.05 0.69 6.22
N PHE A 142 10.96 0.40 7.16
CA PHE A 142 10.66 0.54 8.58
C PHE A 142 10.55 2.00 9.06
N ALA A 143 11.05 2.97 8.30
CA ALA A 143 10.84 4.40 8.57
C ALA A 143 9.33 4.78 8.60
N TRP A 144 8.45 3.97 8.01
CA TRP A 144 7.01 4.19 8.02
C TRP A 144 6.31 3.73 9.29
N ARG A 145 6.97 2.94 10.16
CA ARG A 145 6.35 2.30 11.34
C ARG A 145 5.68 3.33 12.26
N THR A 146 6.38 4.40 12.63
CA THR A 146 5.82 5.45 13.52
C THR A 146 4.64 6.16 12.87
N LYS A 147 4.72 6.43 11.57
CA LYS A 147 3.64 7.11 10.84
C LYS A 147 2.40 6.20 10.75
N PHE A 148 2.57 4.91 10.49
CA PHE A 148 1.48 3.93 10.45
C PHE A 148 0.85 3.72 11.84
N ALA A 149 1.67 3.57 12.87
CA ALA A 149 1.20 3.45 14.26
C ALA A 149 0.35 4.65 14.67
N SER A 150 0.70 5.87 14.25
CA SER A 150 -0.09 7.08 14.52
C SER A 150 -1.51 7.04 13.91
N ALA A 151 -1.72 6.21 12.88
CA ALA A 151 -3.03 5.98 12.26
C ALA A 151 -3.72 4.70 12.76
N GLY A 152 -3.14 3.99 13.72
CA GLY A 152 -3.66 2.72 14.24
C GLY A 152 -3.40 1.51 13.33
N LEU A 153 -2.37 1.58 12.48
CA LEU A 153 -1.94 0.48 11.61
C LEU A 153 -0.62 -0.11 12.10
N GLY A 154 -0.50 -1.44 12.05
CA GLY A 154 0.75 -2.17 12.16
C GLY A 154 1.53 -2.15 10.84
N LEU A 155 2.87 -2.20 10.96
CA LEU A 155 3.76 -2.45 9.84
C LEU A 155 4.79 -3.50 10.28
N ALA A 156 4.67 -4.69 9.71
CA ALA A 156 5.54 -5.85 9.98
C ALA A 156 5.99 -6.48 8.67
N ARG A 157 6.96 -7.40 8.74
CA ARG A 157 7.30 -8.27 7.60
C ARG A 157 6.17 -9.28 7.43
N CYS A 158 5.70 -9.45 6.19
CA CYS A 158 4.71 -10.46 5.80
C CYS A 158 5.37 -11.82 5.59
#